data_AF-A0A837NY17-F1
#
_entry.id   AF-A0A837NY17-F1
#
_cell.length_a   1.000
_cell.length_b   1.000
_cell.length_c   1.000
_cell.angle_alpha   90.00
_cell.angle_beta   90.00
_cell.angle_gamma   90.00
#
_symmetry.space_group_name_H-M   'P 1'
#
loop_
_entity.id
_entity.type
_entity.pdbx_description
1 polymer ?
#
loop_
_entity_poly.entity_id
_entity_poly.type
_entity_poly.pdbx_seq_one_letter_code
_entity_poly.pdbx_strand_id
1 'polypeptide(L)'
;MSSYKKLFECVRPDFICNLTATRTEEQGVLKLTLRSEHENVELYGFEDLVDSVSDLLSSERITISEELGTYKEFGTIRIECWVNESYSEYWCDRAHVEQT
;
A
#
# COMPACT_ATOMS: atom_id res chain seq x y z
N MET A 1 19.85 3.94 -9.57
CA MET A 1 18.38 3.82 -9.62
C MET A 1 18.00 2.75 -8.62
N SER A 2 17.06 3.03 -7.72
CA SER A 2 16.54 2.01 -6.80
C SER A 2 15.87 0.88 -7.59
N SER A 3 16.05 -0.35 -7.12
CA SER A 3 15.40 -1.54 -7.68
C SER A 3 14.15 -1.84 -6.88
N TYR A 4 13.06 -2.22 -7.54
CA TYR A 4 11.78 -2.48 -6.87
C TYR A 4 11.23 -3.86 -7.24
N LYS A 5 10.69 -4.56 -6.24
CA LYS A 5 9.92 -5.79 -6.44
C LYS A 5 8.44 -5.47 -6.29
N LYS A 6 7.67 -5.63 -7.38
CA LYS A 6 6.20 -5.49 -7.32
C LYS A 6 5.62 -6.58 -6.43
N LEU A 7 4.80 -6.18 -5.47
CA LEU A 7 4.09 -7.06 -4.54
C LEU A 7 2.61 -7.20 -4.89
N PHE A 8 1.99 -6.10 -5.32
CA PHE A 8 0.58 -6.03 -5.66
C PHE A 8 0.35 -4.98 -6.76
N GLU A 9 -0.63 -5.24 -7.61
CA GLU A 9 -1.11 -4.28 -8.61
C GLU A 9 -2.62 -4.44 -8.78
N CYS A 10 -3.33 -3.33 -8.74
CA CYS A 10 -4.76 -3.26 -8.98
C CYS A 10 -5.00 -2.16 -10.01
N VAL A 11 -5.64 -2.50 -11.12
CA VAL A 11 -5.93 -1.58 -12.23
C VAL A 11 -7.35 -1.81 -12.67
N ARG A 12 -8.09 -0.74 -12.98
CA ARG A 12 -9.44 -0.84 -13.56
C ARG A 12 -9.48 -1.90 -14.70
N PRO A 13 -10.49 -2.78 -14.73
CA PRO A 13 -11.75 -2.70 -13.97
C PRO A 13 -11.66 -3.16 -12.51
N ASP A 14 -10.53 -3.69 -12.05
CA ASP A 14 -10.34 -4.09 -10.65
C ASP A 14 -10.23 -2.84 -9.75
N PHE A 15 -10.76 -2.93 -8.53
CA PHE A 15 -10.69 -1.87 -7.54
C PHE A 15 -10.58 -2.45 -6.13
N ILE A 16 -10.15 -1.60 -5.18
CA ILE A 16 -10.19 -1.94 -3.77
C ILE A 16 -11.66 -1.90 -3.32
N CYS A 17 -12.23 -3.07 -3.04
CA CYS A 17 -13.63 -3.21 -2.64
C CYS A 17 -13.83 -3.00 -1.13
N ASN A 18 -12.78 -3.15 -0.32
CA ASN A 18 -12.80 -2.87 1.11
C ASN A 18 -11.43 -2.37 1.58
N LEU A 19 -11.43 -1.36 2.43
CA LEU A 19 -10.26 -0.88 3.17
C LEU A 19 -10.62 -0.81 4.65
N THR A 20 -9.88 -1.55 5.47
CA THR A 20 -10.01 -1.52 6.93
C THR A 20 -8.74 -0.93 7.56
N ALA A 21 -8.92 0.08 8.40
CA ALA A 21 -7.83 0.71 9.15
C ALA A 21 -7.92 0.30 10.62
N THR A 22 -6.85 -0.28 11.16
CA THR A 22 -6.75 -0.68 12.57
C THR A 22 -5.46 -0.14 13.15
N ARG A 23 -5.55 0.57 14.28
CA ARG A 23 -4.36 0.94 15.04
C ARG A 23 -3.98 -0.24 15.93
N THR A 24 -2.78 -0.77 15.78
CA THR A 24 -2.28 -1.84 16.65
C THR A 24 -1.84 -1.25 17.99
N GLU A 25 -1.99 -2.03 19.08
CA GLU A 25 -1.56 -1.61 20.42
C GLU A 25 -0.04 -1.43 20.52
N GLU A 26 0.71 -2.04 19.60
CA GLU A 26 2.16 -1.94 19.51
C GLU A 26 2.58 -0.59 18.91
N GLN A 27 2.99 0.33 19.77
CA GLN A 27 3.61 1.62 19.43
C GLN A 27 2.77 2.55 18.52
N GLY A 28 1.48 2.27 18.36
CA GLY A 28 0.57 3.09 17.55
C GLY A 28 0.72 2.88 16.04
N VAL A 29 1.31 1.77 15.61
CA VAL A 29 1.41 1.39 14.19
C VAL A 29 0.01 1.27 13.59
N LEU A 30 -0.16 1.84 12.39
CA LEU A 30 -1.36 1.65 11.59
C LEU A 30 -1.22 0.38 10.76
N LYS A 31 -2.22 -0.49 10.85
CA LYS A 31 -2.46 -1.59 9.91
C LYS A 31 -3.60 -1.18 8.96
N LEU A 32 -3.30 -1.12 7.67
CA LEU A 32 -4.32 -1.06 6.62
C LEU A 32 -4.49 -2.44 5.99
N THR A 33 -5.73 -2.90 5.87
CA THR A 33 -6.06 -4.10 5.11
C THR A 33 -6.88 -3.68 3.89
N LEU A 34 -6.28 -3.86 2.72
CA LEU A 34 -6.86 -3.62 1.41
C LEU A 34 -7.37 -4.95 0.86
N ARG A 35 -8.58 -4.96 0.32
CA ARG A 35 -9.14 -6.13 -0.35
C ARG A 35 -9.52 -5.78 -1.79
N SER A 36 -9.00 -6.53 -2.74
CA SER A 36 -9.47 -6.59 -4.12
C SER A 36 -10.36 -7.83 -4.32
N GLU A 37 -10.79 -8.10 -5.56
CA GLU A 37 -11.55 -9.33 -5.86
C GLU A 37 -10.75 -10.61 -5.61
N HIS A 38 -9.42 -10.56 -5.78
CA HIS A 38 -8.56 -11.75 -5.78
C HIS A 38 -7.54 -11.78 -4.65
N GLU A 39 -7.22 -10.63 -4.07
CA GLU A 39 -6.09 -10.50 -3.14
C GLU A 39 -6.47 -9.64 -1.93
N ASN A 40 -5.89 -9.98 -0.78
CA ASN A 40 -5.86 -9.15 0.40
C ASN A 40 -4.42 -8.67 0.62
N VAL A 41 -4.26 -7.37 0.83
CA VAL A 41 -2.96 -6.77 1.13
C VAL A 41 -3.03 -6.10 2.48
N GLU A 42 -2.14 -6.48 3.37
CA GLU A 42 -1.94 -5.82 4.65
C GLU A 42 -0.71 -4.93 4.59
N LEU A 43 -0.88 -3.66 4.96
CA LEU A 43 0.17 -2.65 5.03
C LEU A 43 0.34 -2.19 6.46
N TYR A 44 1.58 -1.99 6.88
CA TYR A 44 1.94 -1.57 8.24
C TYR A 44 2.84 -0.34 8.17
N GLY A 45 2.52 0.70 8.92
CA GLY A 45 3.31 1.93 8.95
C GLY A 45 2.71 3.00 9.85
N PHE A 46 3.06 4.25 9.58
CA PHE A 46 2.69 5.41 10.40
C PHE A 46 1.99 6.49 9.58
N GLU A 47 2.43 7.74 9.66
CA GLU A 47 1.77 8.93 9.11
C GLU A 47 1.57 8.85 7.59
N ASP A 48 2.61 8.49 6.84
CA ASP A 48 2.53 8.43 5.38
C ASP A 48 1.55 7.35 4.87
N LEU A 49 1.39 6.25 5.63
CA LEU A 49 0.37 5.25 5.36
C LEU A 49 -1.05 5.78 5.64
N VAL A 50 -1.24 6.63 6.67
CA VAL A 50 -2.52 7.28 6.94
C VAL A 50 -2.91 8.20 5.78
N ASP A 51 -1.96 8.98 5.28
CA ASP A 51 -2.20 9.94 4.20
C ASP A 51 -2.59 9.25 2.88
N SER A 52 -2.13 8.02 2.67
CA SER A 52 -2.45 7.21 1.49
C SER A 52 -3.91 6.73 1.40
N VAL A 53 -4.67 6.73 2.51
CA VAL A 53 -6.00 6.08 2.58
C VAL A 53 -6.99 6.64 1.56
N SER A 54 -7.02 7.96 1.40
CA SER A 54 -7.97 8.63 0.49
C SER A 54 -7.68 8.29 -0.97
N ASP A 55 -6.39 8.26 -1.33
CA ASP A 55 -5.93 7.96 -2.68
C ASP A 55 -6.09 6.48 -3.00
N LEU A 56 -5.83 5.58 -2.05
CA LEU A 56 -6.06 4.13 -2.20
C LEU A 56 -7.53 3.79 -2.51
N LEU A 57 -8.48 4.52 -1.93
CA LEU A 57 -9.92 4.33 -2.19
C LEU A 57 -10.38 4.92 -3.53
N SER A 58 -9.71 5.97 -3.99
CA SER A 58 -10.11 6.73 -5.18
C SER A 58 -9.33 6.35 -6.44
N SER A 59 -8.25 5.58 -6.28
CA SER A 59 -7.32 5.26 -7.35
C SER A 59 -7.91 4.33 -8.40
N GLU A 60 -7.56 4.62 -9.64
CA GLU A 60 -7.85 3.78 -10.80
C GLU A 60 -6.75 2.75 -11.04
N ARG A 61 -5.58 3.04 -10.50
CA ARG A 61 -4.42 2.16 -10.49
C ARG A 61 -3.68 2.32 -9.17
N ILE A 62 -3.33 1.18 -8.58
CA ILE A 62 -2.50 1.07 -7.39
C ILE A 62 -1.35 0.13 -7.71
N THR A 63 -0.13 0.48 -7.33
CA THR A 63 1.02 -0.42 -7.37
C THR A 63 1.72 -0.38 -6.02
N ILE A 64 1.91 -1.55 -5.42
CA ILE A 64 2.64 -1.69 -4.16
C ILE A 64 3.91 -2.47 -4.45
N SER A 65 5.05 -1.94 -4.03
CA SER A 65 6.36 -2.52 -4.31
C SER A 65 7.32 -2.37 -3.14
N GLU A 66 8.25 -3.30 -3.03
CA GLU A 66 9.32 -3.29 -2.04
C GLU A 66 10.61 -2.75 -2.67
N GLU A 67 11.22 -1.73 -2.06
CA GLU A 67 12.54 -1.21 -2.44
C GLU A 67 13.63 -2.24 -2.07
N LEU A 68 14.40 -2.69 -3.05
CA LEU A 68 15.47 -3.68 -2.90
C LEU A 68 16.83 -3.04 -2.77
N GLY A 69 17.74 -3.71 -2.05
CA GLY A 69 19.14 -3.28 -1.94
C GLY A 69 19.33 -2.00 -1.12
N THR A 70 18.35 -1.67 -0.28
CA THR A 70 18.41 -0.57 0.67
C THR A 70 18.86 -1.07 2.05
N TYR A 71 19.49 -0.19 2.83
CA TYR A 71 19.84 -0.45 4.24
C TYR A 71 18.79 0.14 5.21
N LYS A 72 17.66 0.61 4.68
CA LYS A 72 16.55 1.13 5.48
C LYS A 72 15.88 -0.02 6.26
N GLU A 73 15.57 0.24 7.52
CA GLU A 73 14.79 -0.66 8.39
C GLU A 73 13.28 -0.37 8.30
N PHE A 74 12.89 0.83 7.85
CA PHE A 74 11.51 1.34 7.75
C PHE A 74 11.30 2.07 6.42
N GLY A 75 10.04 2.24 6.01
CA GLY A 75 9.70 2.93 4.76
C GLY A 75 10.28 2.26 3.51
N THR A 76 10.22 0.93 3.44
CA THR A 76 10.74 0.13 2.32
C THR A 76 9.64 -0.25 1.32
N ILE A 77 8.38 -0.15 1.71
CA ILE A 77 7.24 -0.41 0.85
C ILE A 77 6.77 0.90 0.26
N ARG A 78 6.79 0.99 -1.07
CA ARG A 78 6.26 2.10 -1.85
C ARG A 78 4.85 1.78 -2.31
N ILE A 79 3.95 2.73 -2.12
CA ILE A 79 2.56 2.71 -2.57
C ILE A 79 2.43 3.80 -3.62
N GLU A 80 2.09 3.42 -4.83
CA GLU A 80 1.87 4.33 -5.95
C GLU A 80 0.39 4.35 -6.27
N CYS A 81 -0.21 5.54 -6.31
CA CYS A 81 -1.63 5.76 -6.55
C CYS A 81 -1.83 6.67 -7.77
N TRP A 82 -2.79 6.31 -8.63
CA TRP A 82 -3.21 7.15 -9.75
C TRP A 82 -4.69 7.49 -9.66
N VAL A 83 -4.99 8.76 -9.43
CA VAL A 83 -6.35 9.31 -9.33
C VAL A 83 -6.54 10.37 -10.42
N ASN A 84 -7.40 10.12 -11.40
CA ASN A 84 -7.67 11.05 -12.51
C ASN A 84 -6.36 11.55 -13.18
N GLU A 85 -5.48 10.63 -13.56
CA GLU A 85 -4.14 10.90 -14.14
C GLU A 85 -3.13 11.60 -13.20
N SER A 86 -3.53 11.97 -11.98
CA SER A 86 -2.61 12.48 -10.95
C SER A 86 -1.89 11.33 -10.26
N TYR A 87 -0.58 11.48 -10.05
CA TYR A 87 0.26 10.51 -9.36
C TYR A 87 0.57 10.98 -7.95
N SER A 88 0.36 10.09 -6.99
CA SER A 88 0.79 10.24 -5.60
C SER A 88 1.63 9.03 -5.20
N GLU A 89 2.62 9.24 -4.34
CA GLU A 89 3.42 8.17 -3.74
C GLU A 89 3.47 8.30 -2.22
N TYR A 90 3.43 7.15 -1.56
CA TYR A 90 3.46 7.01 -0.11
C TYR A 90 4.36 5.84 0.28
N TRP A 91 4.77 5.81 1.54
CA TRP A 91 5.67 4.81 2.08
C TRP A 91 5.12 4.16 3.35
N CYS A 92 5.36 2.86 3.47
CA CYS A 92 5.13 2.12 4.70
C CYS A 92 6.24 1.10 4.96
N ASP A 93 6.20 0.45 6.11
CA ASP A 93 7.32 -0.34 6.62
C ASP A 93 7.27 -1.79 6.15
N ARG A 94 6.05 -2.34 6.04
CA ARG A 94 5.86 -3.75 5.70
C ARG A 94 4.57 -3.97 4.93
N ALA A 95 4.61 -4.93 4.02
CA ALA A 95 3.46 -5.43 3.29
C ALA A 95 3.36 -6.95 3.41
N HIS A 96 2.12 -7.46 3.50
CA HIS A 96 1.80 -8.87 3.38
C HIS A 96 0.70 -9.05 2.34
N VAL A 97 0.88 -9.98 1.40
CA VAL A 97 -0.09 -10.24 0.32
C VAL A 97 -0.58 -11.67 0.46
N GLU A 98 -1.89 -11.82 0.57
CA GLU A 98 -2.59 -13.10 0.63
C GLU A 98 -3.54 -13.24 -0.57
N GLN A 99 -3.53 -14.42 -1.20
CA GLN A 99 -4.48 -14.76 -2.26
C GLN A 99 -5.78 -15.26 -1.63
N THR A 100 -6.93 -14.82 -2.17
CA THR A 100 -8.27 -15.15 -1.65
C THR A 100 -8.80 -16.45 -2.24
#